data_AF-A0A645ILF9-F1
#
_entry.id   AF-A0A645ILF9-F1
#
_cell.length_a   1.000
_cell.length_b   1.000
_cell.length_c   1.000
_cell.angle_alpha   90.00
_cell.angle_beta   90.00
_cell.angle_gamma   90.00
#
_symmetry.space_group_name_H-M   'P 1'
#
loop_
_entity.id
_entity.type
_entity.pdbx_description
1 polymer ?
#
loop_
_entity_poly.entity_id
_entity_poly.type
_entity_poly.pdbx_seq_one_letter_code
_entity_poly.pdbx_strand_id
1 'polypeptide(L)'
;MSGAVFAKLTWGAYWNWDPRQTTIFILLLIYGAYLALRSTIEEEEKRAVIAAVYALLSFITVPFLVFVIPRMYPSLHPEPVLNGAGHLEMEPVMPVVLAAAVIVCSLIYGELLSQGIAKVNSRQKELKL
;
A
#
# COMPACT_ATOMS: atom_id res chain seq x y z
N MET A 1 -13.15 9.28 7.33
CA MET A 1 -13.64 10.55 6.78
C MET A 1 -12.58 11.66 6.69
N SER A 2 -11.28 11.34 6.61
CA SER A 2 -10.22 12.37 6.52
C SER A 2 -9.80 12.73 5.09
N GLY A 3 -9.90 11.80 4.13
CA GLY A 3 -9.37 12.01 2.77
C GLY A 3 -10.07 13.13 1.97
N ALA A 4 -11.39 13.15 1.90
CA ALA A 4 -12.13 14.18 1.16
C ALA A 4 -11.95 15.57 1.79
N VAL A 5 -11.85 15.65 3.12
CA VAL A 5 -11.58 16.89 3.84
C VAL A 5 -10.16 17.39 3.53
N PHE A 6 -9.17 16.50 3.56
CA PHE A 6 -7.81 16.83 3.13
C PHE A 6 -7.77 17.35 1.69
N ALA A 7 -8.44 16.68 0.75
CA ALA A 7 -8.50 17.11 -0.65
C ALA A 7 -9.05 18.54 -0.79
N LYS A 8 -10.11 18.88 -0.03
CA LYS A 8 -10.65 20.24 -0.02
C LYS A 8 -9.66 21.25 0.56
N LEU A 9 -8.93 20.91 1.63
CA LEU A 9 -7.96 21.80 2.25
C LEU A 9 -6.71 22.02 1.39
N THR A 10 -6.23 20.99 0.69
CA THR A 10 -5.00 21.04 -0.10
C THR A 10 -5.24 21.53 -1.53
N TRP A 11 -6.35 21.14 -2.14
CA TRP A 11 -6.62 21.36 -3.57
C TRP A 11 -7.94 22.11 -3.86
N GLY A 12 -8.69 22.52 -2.84
CA GLY A 12 -9.87 23.38 -2.98
C GLY A 12 -11.20 22.65 -3.26
N ALA A 13 -11.18 21.35 -3.56
CA ALA A 13 -12.39 20.55 -3.78
C ALA A 13 -12.30 19.15 -3.14
N TYR A 14 -13.45 18.60 -2.76
CA TYR A 14 -13.56 17.22 -2.22
C TYR A 14 -13.16 16.15 -3.24
N TRP A 15 -13.30 16.46 -4.53
CA TRP A 15 -12.96 15.58 -5.65
C TRP A 15 -12.44 16.43 -6.81
N ASN A 16 -11.30 16.04 -7.40
CA ASN A 16 -10.58 16.85 -8.39
C ASN A 16 -10.41 16.16 -9.75
N TRP A 17 -10.95 14.95 -9.95
CA TRP A 17 -10.72 14.15 -11.17
C TRP A 17 -9.24 13.95 -11.51
N ASP A 18 -8.36 14.02 -10.52
CA ASP A 18 -6.94 13.78 -10.68
C ASP A 18 -6.71 12.34 -11.18
N PRO A 19 -5.73 12.09 -12.08
CA PRO A 19 -5.46 10.76 -12.61
C PRO A 19 -5.21 9.71 -11.52
N ARG A 20 -4.47 10.04 -10.44
CA ARG A 20 -4.20 9.12 -9.33
C ARG A 20 -5.46 8.88 -8.52
N GLN A 21 -6.26 9.93 -8.30
CA GLN A 21 -7.53 9.81 -7.59
C GLN A 21 -8.52 8.91 -8.35
N THR A 22 -8.63 9.12 -9.66
CA THR A 22 -9.60 8.44 -10.53
C THR A 22 -9.21 6.98 -10.79
N THR A 23 -7.93 6.68 -11.02
CA THR A 23 -7.51 5.29 -11.26
C THR A 23 -7.62 4.42 -10.02
N ILE A 24 -7.36 4.98 -8.82
CA ILE A 24 -7.61 4.27 -7.55
C ILE A 24 -9.11 4.04 -7.34
N PHE A 25 -9.96 5.02 -7.68
CA PHE A 25 -11.41 4.82 -7.63
C PHE A 25 -11.87 3.69 -8.58
N ILE A 26 -11.35 3.63 -9.80
CA ILE A 26 -11.63 2.53 -10.73
C ILE A 26 -11.17 1.18 -10.16
N LEU A 27 -9.98 1.12 -9.55
CA LEU A 27 -9.49 -0.10 -8.89
C LEU A 27 -10.41 -0.53 -7.73
N LEU A 28 -10.94 0.42 -6.95
CA LEU A 28 -11.91 0.13 -5.91
C LEU A 28 -13.21 -0.43 -6.49
N LEU A 29 -13.66 0.04 -7.65
CA LEU A 29 -14.84 -0.54 -8.33
C LEU A 29 -14.57 -1.97 -8.83
N ILE A 30 -13.39 -2.23 -9.39
CA ILE A 30 -12.96 -3.58 -9.80
C ILE A 30 -12.94 -4.51 -8.57
N TYR A 31 -12.38 -4.04 -7.46
CA TYR A 31 -12.38 -4.79 -6.21
C TYR A 31 -13.80 -5.00 -5.65
N GLY A 32 -14.66 -3.99 -5.73
CA GLY A 32 -16.08 -4.12 -5.36
C GLY A 32 -16.81 -5.15 -6.21
N ALA A 33 -16.53 -5.20 -7.52
CA ALA A 33 -17.05 -6.21 -8.43
C ALA A 33 -16.56 -7.62 -8.08
N TYR A 34 -15.29 -7.79 -7.64
CA TYR A 34 -14.80 -9.06 -7.10
C TYR A 34 -15.61 -9.52 -5.88
N LEU A 35 -15.86 -8.63 -4.92
CA LEU A 35 -16.63 -8.96 -3.72
C LEU A 35 -18.08 -9.31 -4.08
N ALA A 36 -18.71 -8.53 -4.96
CA ALA A 36 -20.05 -8.80 -5.45
C ALA A 36 -20.12 -10.18 -6.13
N LEU A 37 -19.22 -10.46 -7.07
CA LEU A 37 -19.13 -11.75 -7.77
C LEU A 37 -19.01 -12.91 -6.78
N ARG A 38 -18.10 -12.81 -5.80
CA ARG A 38 -17.88 -13.84 -4.78
C ARG A 38 -19.11 -14.05 -3.89
N SER A 39 -19.91 -13.01 -3.65
CA SER A 39 -21.13 -13.09 -2.82
C SER A 39 -22.30 -13.77 -3.55
N THR A 40 -22.31 -13.77 -4.89
CA THR A 40 -23.43 -14.28 -5.70
C THR A 40 -23.39 -15.79 -5.97
N ILE A 41 -22.24 -16.44 -5.80
CA ILE A 41 -22.06 -17.85 -6.13
C ILE A 41 -22.18 -18.68 -4.85
N GLU A 42 -23.18 -19.57 -4.79
CA GLU A 42 -23.44 -20.42 -3.62
C GLU A 42 -22.48 -21.61 -3.52
N GLU A 43 -22.22 -22.27 -4.64
CA GLU A 43 -21.35 -23.44 -4.72
C GLU A 43 -19.88 -23.06 -4.44
N GLU A 44 -19.29 -23.67 -3.41
CA GLU A 44 -18.00 -23.26 -2.88
C GLU A 44 -16.84 -23.46 -3.87
N GLU A 45 -16.74 -24.63 -4.50
CA GLU A 45 -15.67 -24.91 -5.46
C GLU A 45 -15.76 -23.99 -6.68
N LYS A 46 -16.96 -23.82 -7.24
CA LYS A 46 -17.20 -22.96 -8.39
C LYS A 46 -16.89 -21.49 -8.08
N ARG A 47 -17.30 -21.02 -6.90
CA ARG A 47 -16.99 -19.68 -6.40
C ARG A 47 -15.48 -19.48 -6.27
N ALA A 48 -14.75 -20.45 -5.73
CA ALA A 48 -13.31 -20.37 -5.57
C ALA A 48 -12.60 -20.21 -6.93
N VAL A 49 -12.96 -21.04 -7.92
CA VAL A 49 -12.37 -21.00 -9.26
C VAL A 49 -12.70 -19.67 -9.97
N ILE A 50 -13.97 -19.28 -10.02
CA ILE A 50 -14.40 -18.07 -10.72
C ILE A 50 -13.80 -16.82 -10.08
N ALA A 51 -13.79 -16.74 -8.75
CA ALA A 51 -13.18 -15.63 -8.03
C ALA A 51 -11.66 -15.57 -8.28
N ALA A 52 -10.96 -16.70 -8.29
CA ALA A 52 -9.52 -16.75 -8.57
C ALA A 52 -9.19 -16.26 -9.99
N VAL A 53 -9.96 -16.68 -10.99
CA VAL A 53 -9.80 -16.22 -12.37
C VAL A 53 -10.04 -14.72 -12.49
N TYR A 54 -11.14 -14.22 -11.90
CA TYR A 54 -11.42 -12.79 -11.90
C TYR A 54 -10.31 -11.98 -11.22
N ALA A 55 -9.81 -12.44 -10.07
CA ALA A 55 -8.73 -11.78 -9.35
C ALA A 55 -7.44 -11.71 -10.18
N LEU A 56 -7.08 -12.80 -10.87
CA LEU A 56 -5.91 -12.84 -11.73
C LEU A 56 -6.03 -11.86 -12.90
N LEU A 57 -7.19 -11.83 -13.57
CA LEU A 57 -7.43 -10.90 -14.67
C LEU A 57 -7.45 -9.45 -14.20
N SER A 58 -8.07 -9.19 -13.05
CA SER A 58 -8.13 -7.85 -12.45
C SER A 58 -6.75 -7.36 -12.03
N PHE A 59 -5.87 -8.25 -11.56
CA PHE A 59 -4.51 -7.89 -11.18
C PHE A 59 -3.71 -7.30 -12.34
N ILE A 60 -3.98 -7.73 -13.58
CA ILE A 60 -3.35 -7.18 -14.78
C ILE A 60 -3.64 -5.67 -14.92
N THR A 61 -4.76 -5.18 -14.41
CA THR A 61 -5.11 -3.74 -14.48
C THR A 61 -4.28 -2.88 -13.53
N VAL A 62 -3.74 -3.46 -12.45
CA VAL A 62 -2.96 -2.75 -11.43
C VAL A 62 -1.76 -2.01 -12.01
N PRO A 63 -0.85 -2.64 -12.79
CA PRO A 63 0.30 -1.92 -13.32
C PRO A 63 -0.10 -0.71 -14.17
N PHE A 64 -1.18 -0.83 -14.96
CA PHE A 64 -1.65 0.26 -15.79
C PHE A 64 -2.28 1.40 -14.98
N LEU A 65 -3.18 1.07 -14.05
CA LEU A 65 -3.93 2.06 -13.28
C LEU A 65 -3.09 2.72 -12.17
N VAL A 66 -2.10 2.03 -11.62
CA VAL A 66 -1.24 2.58 -10.55
C VAL A 66 0.04 3.21 -11.09
N PHE A 67 0.70 2.60 -12.07
CA PHE A 67 2.02 3.05 -12.52
C PHE A 67 1.99 3.82 -13.82
N VAL A 68 1.27 3.34 -14.83
CA VAL A 68 1.30 3.90 -16.20
C VAL A 68 0.46 5.17 -16.32
N ILE A 69 -0.88 5.03 -16.20
CA ILE A 69 -1.82 6.12 -16.47
C ILE A 69 -1.54 7.37 -15.63
N PRO A 70 -1.28 7.28 -14.30
CA PRO A 70 -1.10 8.49 -13.51
C PRO A 70 0.19 9.27 -13.80
N ARG A 71 1.12 8.70 -14.58
CA ARG A 71 2.35 9.37 -15.04
C ARG A 71 2.21 9.97 -16.44
N MET A 72 1.15 9.64 -17.17
CA MET A 72 0.89 10.17 -18.51
C MET A 72 0.16 11.51 -18.50
N TYR A 73 -0.47 11.86 -17.37
CA TYR A 73 -1.30 13.06 -17.23
C TYR A 73 -0.80 13.93 -16.08
N PRO A 74 -1.02 15.26 -16.14
CA PRO A 74 -0.72 16.16 -15.03
C PRO A 74 -1.47 15.73 -13.78
N SER A 75 -0.80 15.81 -12.63
CA SER A 75 -1.32 15.35 -11.34
C SER A 75 -1.11 16.41 -10.27
N LEU A 76 -2.07 16.53 -9.36
CA LEU A 76 -2.00 17.41 -8.18
C LEU A 76 -1.01 16.90 -7.12
N HIS A 77 -0.57 15.65 -7.26
CA HIS A 77 0.37 15.02 -6.35
C HIS A 77 1.82 15.34 -6.74
N PRO A 78 2.72 15.52 -5.75
CA PRO A 78 4.14 15.72 -5.99
C PRO A 78 4.75 14.64 -6.87
N GLU A 79 5.78 15.01 -7.61
CA GLU A 79 6.54 14.07 -8.42
C GLU A 79 7.25 13.02 -7.55
N PRO A 80 7.47 11.80 -8.05
CA PRO A 80 8.22 10.79 -7.33
C PRO A 80 9.65 11.27 -7.04
N VAL A 81 10.08 11.10 -5.79
CA VAL A 81 11.43 11.47 -5.32
C VAL A 81 12.53 10.74 -6.09
N LEU A 82 12.26 9.52 -6.55
CA LEU A 82 13.11 8.83 -7.52
C LEU A 82 12.54 9.11 -8.92
N ASN A 83 13.23 9.94 -9.69
CA ASN A 83 12.79 10.31 -11.03
C ASN A 83 13.03 9.15 -12.03
N GLY A 84 12.47 9.26 -13.24
CA GLY A 84 12.61 8.24 -14.30
C GLY A 84 14.04 8.02 -14.79
N ALA A 85 14.98 8.91 -14.46
CA ALA A 85 16.40 8.79 -14.77
C ALA A 85 17.22 8.11 -13.65
N GLY A 86 16.57 7.71 -12.55
CA GLY A 86 17.22 7.10 -11.40
C GLY A 86 17.91 8.10 -10.47
N HIS A 87 17.67 9.41 -10.62
CA HIS A 87 18.16 10.41 -9.68
C HIS A 87 17.19 10.57 -8.51
N LEU A 88 17.77 10.69 -7.32
CA LEU A 88 17.04 11.02 -6.10
C LEU A 88 16.94 12.53 -5.98
N GLU A 89 15.81 13.08 -6.38
CA GLU A 89 15.50 14.49 -6.22
C GLU A 89 14.91 14.71 -4.82
N MET A 90 15.81 14.82 -3.86
CA MET A 90 15.50 15.11 -2.46
C MET A 90 16.47 16.15 -1.92
N GLU A 91 15.96 17.03 -1.06
CA GLU A 91 16.80 17.96 -0.31
C GLU A 91 17.86 17.18 0.50
N PRO A 92 19.14 17.59 0.54
CA PRO A 92 20.23 16.83 1.15
C PRO A 92 20.00 16.39 2.61
N VAL A 93 19.16 17.11 3.36
CA VAL A 93 18.81 16.76 4.75
C VAL A 93 17.87 15.56 4.86
N MET A 94 16.97 15.38 3.90
CA MET A 94 15.93 14.35 3.91
C MET A 94 16.47 12.90 3.90
N PRO A 95 17.46 12.52 3.07
CA PRO A 95 18.02 11.17 3.12
C PRO A 95 18.75 10.88 4.42
N VAL A 96 19.40 11.88 5.02
CA VAL A 96 20.11 11.73 6.30
C VAL A 96 19.12 11.45 7.42
N VAL A 97 18.03 12.23 7.50
CA VAL A 97 16.96 12.02 8.48
C VAL A 97 16.30 10.65 8.28
N LEU A 98 16.02 10.26 7.03
CA LEU A 98 15.45 8.95 6.72
C LEU A 98 16.37 7.81 7.15
N ALA A 99 17.67 7.89 6.83
CA ALA A 99 18.65 6.87 7.21
C ALA A 99 18.77 6.75 8.73
N ALA A 100 18.85 7.88 9.43
CA ALA A 100 18.88 7.90 10.89
C ALA A 100 17.64 7.25 11.50
N ALA A 101 16.44 7.57 11.00
CA ALA A 101 15.19 6.99 11.46
C ALA A 101 15.15 5.46 11.24
N VAL A 102 15.54 4.99 10.05
CA VAL A 102 15.59 3.55 9.73
C VAL A 102 16.56 2.82 10.65
N ILE A 103 17.75 3.38 10.89
CA ILE A 103 18.75 2.78 11.78
C ILE A 103 18.19 2.69 13.21
N VAL A 104 17.68 3.79 13.74
CA VAL A 104 17.16 3.83 15.12
C VAL A 104 15.99 2.86 15.30
N CYS A 105 15.02 2.86 14.38
CA CYS A 105 13.90 1.93 14.43
C CYS A 105 14.35 0.46 14.34
N SER A 106 15.33 0.16 13.48
CA SER A 106 15.87 -1.20 13.34
C SER A 106 16.59 -1.67 14.61
N LEU A 107 17.34 -0.78 15.27
CA LEU A 107 18.01 -1.07 16.53
C LEU A 107 17.01 -1.33 17.65
N ILE A 108 16.00 -0.46 17.80
CA ILE A 108 14.93 -0.63 18.80
C ILE A 108 14.20 -1.96 18.57
N TYR A 109 13.85 -2.26 17.32
CA TYR A 109 13.20 -3.53 16.97
C TYR A 109 14.10 -4.73 17.30
N GLY A 110 15.39 -4.65 16.95
CA GLY A 110 16.37 -5.70 17.26
C GLY A 110 16.48 -5.99 18.75
N GLU A 111 16.49 -4.95 19.59
CA GLU A 111 16.53 -5.10 21.05
C GLU A 111 15.23 -5.67 21.61
N LEU A 112 14.08 -5.21 21.13
CA LEU A 112 12.79 -5.77 21.56
C LEU A 112 12.67 -7.25 21.16
N LEU A 113 13.18 -7.60 19.98
CA LEU A 113 13.21 -8.99 19.50
C LEU A 113 14.16 -9.86 20.34
N SER A 114 15.36 -9.36 20.67
CA SER A 114 16.33 -10.08 21.50
C SER A 114 15.76 -10.36 22.91
N GLN A 115 15.10 -9.37 23.51
CA GLN A 115 14.40 -9.50 24.78
C GLN A 115 13.22 -10.48 24.69
N GLY A 116 12.46 -10.42 23.59
CA GLY A 116 11.36 -11.36 23.33
C GLY A 116 11.85 -12.82 23.27
N ILE A 117 12.93 -13.08 22.54
CA ILE A 117 13.54 -14.41 22.43
C ILE A 117 14.08 -14.88 23.78
N ALA A 118 14.76 -14.01 24.52
CA ALA A 118 15.30 -14.33 25.84
C ALA A 118 14.19 -14.75 26.83
N LYS A 119 13.05 -14.04 26.82
CA LYS A 119 11.89 -14.34 27.66
C LYS A 119 11.18 -15.65 27.29
N VAL A 120 11.11 -15.98 26.00
CA VAL A 120 10.54 -17.27 25.55
C VAL A 120 11.45 -18.42 26.00
N ASN A 121 12.76 -18.27 25.84
CA ASN A 121 13.74 -19.28 26.23
C ASN A 121 13.76 -19.54 27.75
N SER A 122 13.61 -18.50 28.58
CA SER A 122 13.52 -18.68 30.03
C SER A 122 12.24 -19.43 30.42
N ARG A 123 11.09 -19.08 29.84
CA ARG A 123 9.80 -19.75 30.10
C ARG A 123 9.79 -21.22 29.66
N GLN A 124 10.48 -21.54 28.57
CA GLN A 124 10.64 -22.94 28.11
C GLN A 124 11.52 -23.78 29.04
N LYS A 125 12.51 -23.18 29.71
CA LYS A 125 13.33 -23.87 30.71
C LYS A 125 12.53 -24.19 31.98
N GLU A 126 11.65 -23.28 32.42
CA GLU A 126 10.80 -23.48 33.60
C GLU A 126 9.77 -24.61 33.41
N LEU A 127 9.25 -24.82 32.20
CA LEU A 127 8.24 -25.86 31.90
C LEU A 127 8.82 -27.27 31.72
N LYS A 128 10.16 -27.41 31.64
CA LYS A 128 10.87 -28.68 31.46
C LYS A 128 11.48 -29.24 32.77
N LEU A 129 11.32 -28.51 33.87
CA LEU A 129 11.65 -28.93 35.25
C LEU A 129 10.37 -29.43 35.94
#